data_AF-A0A7X9AR40-F1
#
_entry.id   AF-A0A7X9AR40-F1
#
_cell.length_a   1.000
_cell.length_b   1.000
_cell.length_c   1.000
_cell.angle_alpha   90.00
_cell.angle_beta   90.00
_cell.angle_gamma   90.00
#
_symmetry.space_group_name_H-M   'P 1'
#
loop_
_entity.id
_entity.type
_entity.pdbx_description
1 polymer ?
#
loop_
_entity_poly.entity_id
_entity_poly.type
_entity_poly.pdbx_seq_one_letter_code
_entity_poly.pdbx_strand_id
1 'polypeptide(L)' 'MNADNKREYGLQPLDGLMLELELVNHDLVAASTEQLTHKMVSKGRKGRWLTMPVRMKVLRALNQASGKTFALTDLFNYD' A
#
# COMPACT_ATOMS: atom_id res chain seq x y z
N MET A 1 -20.98 7.60 18.45
CA MET A 1 -21.05 6.59 17.37
C MET A 1 -19.64 6.35 16.83
N ASN A 2 -19.08 5.14 16.99
CA ASN A 2 -17.71 4.81 16.58
C ASN A 2 -17.64 4.51 15.08
N ALA A 3 -17.32 5.50 14.26
CA ALA A 3 -17.13 5.38 12.81
C ALA A 3 -15.78 4.73 12.40
N ASP A 4 -15.15 3.95 13.28
CA ASP A 4 -13.84 3.33 13.05
C ASP A 4 -13.93 1.88 12.55
N ASN A 5 -15.06 1.18 12.72
CA ASN A 5 -15.21 -0.23 12.32
C ASN A 5 -15.52 -0.47 10.83
N LYS A 6 -15.70 0.58 10.01
CA LYS A 6 -16.09 0.45 8.59
C LYS A 6 -14.94 0.69 7.59
N ARG A 7 -13.69 0.63 8.05
CA ARG A 7 -12.50 0.93 7.23
C ARG A 7 -11.48 -0.21 7.18
N GLU A 8 -11.87 -1.40 7.58
CA GLU A 8 -11.03 -2.60 7.52
C GLU A 8 -11.57 -3.51 6.42
N TYR A 9 -10.82 -3.61 5.33
CA TYR A 9 -11.17 -4.34 4.10
C TYR A 9 -10.48 -5.70 4.02
N GLY A 10 -9.97 -6.22 5.16
CA GLY A 10 -9.15 -7.43 5.19
C GLY A 10 -7.79 -7.26 4.49
N LEU A 11 -6.98 -8.31 4.45
CA LEU A 11 -5.67 -8.27 3.79
C LEU A 11 -5.80 -7.76 2.35
N GLN A 12 -5.01 -6.76 1.99
CA GLN A 12 -5.01 -6.21 0.64
C GLN A 12 -4.03 -6.99 -0.25
N PRO A 13 -4.28 -7.04 -1.57
CA PRO A 13 -3.36 -7.63 -2.54
C PRO A 13 -1.93 -7.12 -2.42
N LEU A 14 -1.75 -5.85 -2.02
CA LEU A 14 -0.44 -5.26 -1.72
C LEU A 14 0.41 -6.11 -0.78
N ASP A 15 -0.18 -6.77 0.22
CA ASP A 15 0.58 -7.61 1.15
C ASP A 15 1.19 -8.84 0.44
N GLY A 16 0.39 -9.50 -0.40
CA GLY A 16 0.85 -10.63 -1.23
C GLY A 16 1.95 -10.20 -2.20
N LEU A 17 1.73 -9.11 -2.94
CA LEU A 17 2.73 -8.57 -3.86
C LEU A 17 4.05 -8.24 -3.17
N MET A 18 4.01 -7.65 -1.97
CA MET A 18 5.22 -7.35 -1.22
C MET A 18 5.95 -8.61 -0.76
N LEU A 19 5.23 -9.66 -0.37
CA LEU A 19 5.83 -10.96 -0.02
C LEU A 19 6.45 -11.64 -1.25
N GLU A 20 5.75 -11.64 -2.38
CA GLU A 20 6.23 -12.24 -3.64
C GLU A 20 7.47 -11.53 -4.21
N LEU A 21 7.57 -10.22 -4.00
CA LEU A 21 8.70 -9.40 -4.43
C LEU A 21 9.81 -9.31 -3.37
N GLU A 22 9.66 -9.99 -2.23
CA GLU A 22 10.58 -9.95 -1.08
C GLU A 22 10.83 -8.53 -0.56
N LEU A 23 9.84 -7.64 -0.69
CA LEU A 23 9.91 -6.24 -0.29
C LEU A 23 9.38 -6.03 1.13
N VAL A 24 10.12 -5.26 1.92
CA VAL A 24 9.67 -4.78 3.23
C VAL A 24 9.14 -3.35 3.15
N ASN A 25 8.45 -2.90 4.20
CA ASN A 25 7.90 -1.54 4.24
C ASN A 25 8.97 -0.46 4.08
N HIS A 26 10.20 -0.74 4.50
CA HIS A 26 11.33 0.17 4.35
C HIS A 26 11.70 0.40 2.89
N ASP A 27 11.66 -0.63 2.05
CA ASP A 27 12.04 -0.50 0.63
C ASP A 27 11.11 0.46 -0.11
N LEU A 28 9.80 0.37 0.14
CA LEU A 28 8.84 1.31 -0.43
C LEU A 28 9.06 2.74 0.07
N VAL A 29 9.37 2.91 1.36
CA VAL A 29 9.63 4.24 1.94
C VAL A 29 10.92 4.83 1.37
N ALA A 30 11.97 4.02 1.22
CA ALA A 30 13.25 4.42 0.66
C ALA A 30 13.19 4.71 -0.85
N ALA A 31 12.37 3.97 -1.60
CA ALA A 31 12.15 4.17 -3.02
C ALA A 31 11.18 5.33 -3.34
N SER A 32 10.35 5.74 -2.38
CA SER A 32 9.37 6.80 -2.58
C SER A 32 10.05 8.17 -2.73
N THR A 33 9.76 8.87 -3.83
CA THR A 33 10.14 10.29 -4.01
C THR A 33 9.17 11.25 -3.31
N GLU A 34 8.05 10.74 -2.79
CA GLU A 34 7.04 11.50 -2.06
C GLU A 34 7.10 11.20 -0.55
N GLN A 35 6.44 12.04 0.26
CA GLN A 35 6.26 11.75 1.69
C GLN A 35 5.37 10.51 1.89
N LEU A 36 6.01 9.35 2.05
CA LEU A 36 5.44 8.05 2.39
C LEU A 36 6.08 7.58 3.71
N THR A 37 5.28 7.01 4.61
CA THR A 37 5.76 6.52 5.90
C THR A 37 5.53 5.02 6.04
N HIS A 38 6.33 4.36 6.88
CA HIS A 38 6.14 2.94 7.21
C HIS A 38 4.72 2.63 7.69
N LYS A 39 4.12 3.57 8.44
CA LYS A 39 2.75 3.44 8.97
C LYS A 39 1.70 3.49 7.86
N MET A 40 1.90 4.31 6.82
CA MET A 40 1.02 4.35 5.65
C MET A 40 1.06 3.02 4.89
N VAL A 41 2.26 2.49 4.62
CA VAL A 41 2.44 1.20 3.94
C VAL A 41 1.82 0.06 4.77
N SER A 42 2.11 0.01 6.07
CA SER A 42 1.57 -1.01 6.98
C SER A 42 0.03 -1.01 7.03
N LYS A 43 -0.58 0.18 6.99
CA LYS A 43 -2.05 0.32 6.95
C LYS A 43 -2.62 -0.23 5.64
N GLY A 44 -1.98 0.08 4.51
CA GLY A 44 -2.38 -0.42 3.20
C GLY A 44 -2.33 -1.95 3.13
N ARG A 45 -1.25 -2.56 3.61
CA ARG A 45 -1.11 -4.02 3.64
C ARG A 45 -2.20 -4.71 4.46
N LYS A 46 -2.48 -4.18 5.66
CA LYS A 46 -3.42 -4.77 6.63
C LYS A 46 -4.90 -4.56 6.31
N GLY A 47 -5.26 -3.88 5.21
CA GLY A 47 -6.67 -3.63 4.90
C GLY A 47 -7.25 -2.32 5.36
N ARG A 48 -6.46 -1.44 5.97
CA ARG A 48 -7.02 -0.19 6.44
C ARG A 48 -7.17 0.76 5.26
N TRP A 49 -8.40 1.25 5.06
CA TRP A 49 -8.73 2.18 4.00
C TRP A 49 -7.76 3.36 3.95
N LEU A 50 -7.12 3.51 2.80
CA LEU A 50 -6.24 4.63 2.49
C LEU A 50 -6.99 5.63 1.61
N THR A 51 -6.67 6.91 1.75
CA THR A 51 -7.15 7.94 0.82
C THR A 51 -6.45 7.80 -0.54
N MET A 52 -7.08 8.26 -1.62
CA MET A 52 -6.53 8.13 -2.98
C MET A 52 -5.10 8.66 -3.13
N PRO A 53 -4.71 9.82 -2.57
CA PRO A 53 -3.32 10.30 -2.67
C PRO A 53 -2.32 9.34 -2.00
N VAL A 54 -2.69 8.73 -0.88
CA VAL A 54 -1.81 7.76 -0.20
C VAL A 54 -1.71 6.47 -1.01
N ARG A 55 -2.80 6.01 -1.62
CA ARG A 55 -2.77 4.84 -2.52
C ARG A 55 -1.83 5.07 -3.70
N MET A 56 -1.90 6.24 -4.33
CA MET A 56 -1.02 6.62 -5.45
C MET A 56 0.46 6.65 -5.04
N LYS A 57 0.78 7.17 -3.85
CA LYS A 57 2.13 7.14 -3.31
C LYS A 57 2.66 5.72 -3.13
N VAL A 58 1.85 4.85 -2.54
CA VAL A 58 2.21 3.43 -2.35
C VAL A 58 2.42 2.75 -3.70
N LEU A 59 1.57 3.00 -4.69
CA LEU A 59 1.71 2.47 -6.04
C LEU A 59 3.03 2.89 -6.69
N ARG A 60 3.33 4.19 -6.69
CA ARG A 60 4.56 4.73 -7.27
C ARG A 60 5.80 4.17 -6.56
N ALA A 61 5.76 4.11 -5.24
CA ALA A 61 6.82 3.53 -4.44
C ALA A 61 7.03 2.03 -4.72
N LEU A 62 5.96 1.26 -4.87
CA LEU A 62 6.04 -0.16 -5.21
C LEU A 62 6.61 -0.36 -6.60
N ASN A 63 6.15 0.41 -7.60
CA ASN A 63 6.68 0.32 -8.95
C ASN A 63 8.17 0.66 -8.99
N GLN A 64 8.59 1.68 -8.24
CA GLN A 64 9.98 2.09 -8.15
C GLN A 64 10.85 1.05 -7.42
N ALA A 65 10.37 0.48 -6.31
CA ALA A 65 11.10 -0.52 -5.52
C ALA A 65 11.22 -1.86 -6.26
N SER A 66 10.18 -2.25 -6.98
CA SER A 66 10.12 -3.54 -7.69
C SER A 66 10.72 -3.50 -9.09
N GLY A 67 10.89 -2.30 -9.68
CA GLY A 67 11.23 -2.13 -11.09
C GLY A 67 10.15 -2.62 -12.06
N LYS A 68 8.95 -2.92 -11.57
CA LYS A 68 7.80 -3.41 -12.34
C LYS A 68 6.68 -2.35 -12.37
N THR A 69 5.75 -2.49 -13.30
CA THR A 69 4.59 -1.61 -13.41
C THR A 69 3.34 -2.32 -12.91
N PHE A 70 2.78 -1.84 -11.81
CA PHE A 70 1.48 -2.25 -11.28
C PHE A 70 0.45 -1.13 -11.48
N ALA A 71 -0.83 -1.48 -11.35
CA ALA A 71 -1.97 -0.58 -11.29
C ALA A 71 -2.60 -0.57 -9.88
N LEU A 72 -3.39 0.46 -9.55
CA LEU A 72 -4.04 0.56 -8.22
C LEU A 72 -4.92 -0.65 -7.88
N THR A 73 -5.56 -1.25 -8.88
CA THR A 73 -6.40 -2.44 -8.75
C THR A 73 -5.60 -3.68 -8.35
N ASP A 74 -4.30 -3.72 -8.64
CA ASP A 74 -3.42 -4.82 -8.23
C ASP A 74 -3.01 -4.71 -6.76
N LEU A 75 -3.07 -3.51 -6.17
CA LEU A 75 -2.63 -3.25 -4.79
C LEU A 75 -3.80 -3.26 -3.80
N PHE A 76 -4.99 -2.85 -4.24
CA PHE A 76 -6.09 -2.58 -3.35
C PHE A 76 -7.44 -3.05 -3.91
N ASN A 77 -8.18 -3.79 -3.09
CA ASN A 77 -9.53 -4.27 -3.38
C ASN A 77 -10.60 -3.35 -2.77
N TYR A 78 -10.36 -2.03 -2.82
CA TYR A 78 -11.34 -1.06 -2.33
C TYR A 78 -12.43 -0.90 -3.39
N ASP A 79 -13.58 -1.51 -3.16
CA ASP A 79 -14.84 -1.20 -3.86
C ASP A 79 -15.32 0.23 -3.54
#